data_AF-A0A6N9R834-F1
#
_entry.id   AF-A0A6N9R834-F1
#
_cell.length_a   1.000
_cell.length_b   1.000
_cell.length_c   1.000
_cell.angle_alpha   90.00
_cell.angle_beta   90.00
_cell.angle_gamma   90.00
#
_symmetry.space_group_name_H-M   'P 1'
#
loop_
_entity.id
_entity.type
_entity.pdbx_description
1 polymer ?
#
loop_
_entity_poly.entity_id
_entity_poly.type
_entity_poly.pdbx_seq_one_letter_code
_entity_poly.pdbx_strand_id
1 'polypeptide(L)'
;RPAPAWTRDGAFLVVRKLEQDVPGFWRFAFAEAASLAQQPGFAGMSAERLAALMVGRWKSGAPLARTPRRDIPTLGADAMENNRFGYAASSSPFSARSPERSGAPFPEAAADERGVACPHAAHIRKMNPRDLDTVDGGAADTLTRLLLRRGIPYGPALANPLAPTRAELRAPRGLMYLSYQASIGDQFEFLMRRWANRDDQPQGGGVDPIIGQGDDAAGKRMRRIVITGTGGRAATLELRRDWVHAAGGGYFFAPSLTALRDVLAG
;
A
#
# COMPACT_ATOMS: atom_id res chain seq x y z
N ARG A 1 28.02 3.57 9.73
CA ARG A 1 28.70 4.83 10.15
C ARG A 1 28.64 4.89 11.67
N PRO A 2 29.69 5.35 12.37
CA PRO A 2 29.59 5.53 13.82
C PRO A 2 28.50 6.56 14.13
N ALA A 3 27.60 6.22 15.05
CA ALA A 3 26.58 7.11 15.57
C ALA A 3 26.93 7.47 17.02
N PRO A 4 26.52 8.66 17.52
CA PRO A 4 26.74 9.01 18.92
C PRO A 4 26.16 7.94 19.86
N ALA A 5 26.86 7.59 20.94
CA ALA A 5 26.44 6.50 21.82
C ALA A 5 25.02 6.67 22.38
N TRP A 6 24.59 7.92 22.61
CA TRP A 6 23.25 8.25 23.12
C TRP A 6 22.12 7.93 22.12
N THR A 7 22.41 7.65 20.85
CA THR A 7 21.37 7.27 19.88
C THR A 7 21.04 5.77 19.92
N ARG A 8 21.72 4.98 20.76
CA ARG A 8 21.41 3.55 20.93
C ARG A 8 19.97 3.38 21.43
N ASP A 9 19.31 2.36 20.88
CA ASP A 9 17.91 1.99 21.15
C ASP A 9 16.89 3.09 20.82
N GLY A 10 17.30 4.10 20.07
CA GLY A 10 16.41 5.07 19.43
C GLY A 10 16.07 4.67 17.99
N ALA A 11 15.15 5.43 17.39
CA ALA A 11 14.76 5.25 15.99
C ALA A 11 14.54 6.60 15.32
N PHE A 12 14.81 6.68 14.02
CA PHE A 12 14.31 7.81 13.24
C PHE A 12 12.79 7.70 13.11
N LEU A 13 12.11 8.84 13.25
CA LEU A 13 10.67 8.98 13.10
C LEU A 13 10.38 9.89 11.90
N VAL A 14 9.64 9.37 10.94
CA VAL A 14 9.09 10.19 9.84
C VAL A 14 7.65 10.51 10.18
N VAL A 15 7.31 11.80 10.20
CA VAL A 15 5.93 12.27 10.35
C VAL A 15 5.50 12.94 9.05
N ARG A 16 4.34 12.57 8.52
CA ARG A 16 3.71 13.24 7.38
C ARG A 16 2.23 13.46 7.65
N LYS A 17 1.76 14.69 7.55
CA LYS A 17 0.33 14.98 7.46
C LYS A 17 -0.08 14.78 6.00
N LEU A 18 -0.83 13.71 5.74
CA LEU A 18 -1.29 13.35 4.40
C LEU A 18 -2.80 13.63 4.30
N GLU A 19 -3.19 14.68 3.58
CA GLU A 19 -4.59 14.98 3.26
C GLU A 19 -5.11 14.02 2.19
N GLN A 20 -6.34 13.54 2.33
CA GLN A 20 -6.93 12.55 1.43
C GLN A 20 -8.21 13.06 0.76
N ASP A 21 -8.21 13.15 -0.58
CA ASP A 21 -9.40 13.38 -1.40
C ASP A 21 -10.19 12.07 -1.58
N VAL A 22 -10.84 11.64 -0.49
CA VAL A 22 -11.67 10.43 -0.48
C VAL A 22 -12.77 10.48 -1.56
N PRO A 23 -13.53 11.57 -1.74
CA PRO A 23 -14.51 11.65 -2.82
C PRO A 23 -13.90 11.53 -4.22
N GLY A 24 -12.76 12.17 -4.46
CA GLY A 24 -12.05 12.09 -5.74
C GLY A 24 -11.58 10.69 -6.06
N PHE A 25 -11.07 9.96 -5.06
CA PHE A 25 -10.64 8.58 -5.24
C PHE A 25 -11.81 7.68 -5.63
N TRP A 26 -12.95 7.79 -4.92
CA TRP A 26 -14.12 6.97 -5.24
C TRP A 26 -14.72 7.35 -6.59
N ARG A 27 -14.89 8.63 -6.91
CA ARG A 27 -15.38 9.04 -8.25
C ARG A 27 -14.53 8.46 -9.38
N PHE A 28 -13.20 8.49 -9.23
CA PHE A 28 -12.30 7.85 -10.17
C PHE A 28 -12.55 6.34 -10.25
N ALA A 29 -12.55 5.64 -9.11
CA ALA A 29 -12.74 4.20 -9.08
C ALA A 29 -14.07 3.76 -9.71
N PHE A 30 -15.16 4.51 -9.49
CA PHE A 30 -16.46 4.23 -10.11
C PHE A 30 -16.45 4.45 -11.63
N ALA A 31 -15.90 5.58 -12.10
CA ALA A 31 -15.85 5.88 -13.53
C ALA A 31 -14.97 4.89 -14.30
N GLU A 32 -13.77 4.60 -13.79
CA GLU A 32 -12.84 3.68 -14.44
C GLU A 32 -13.33 2.24 -14.38
N ALA A 33 -13.93 1.79 -13.27
CA ALA A 33 -14.50 0.46 -13.20
C ALA A 33 -15.64 0.26 -14.23
N ALA A 34 -16.51 1.26 -14.41
CA ALA A 34 -17.58 1.21 -15.41
C ALA A 34 -17.02 1.13 -16.84
N SER A 35 -15.97 1.89 -17.14
CA SER A 35 -15.26 1.84 -18.44
C SER A 35 -14.60 0.47 -18.66
N LEU A 36 -13.85 -0.01 -17.67
CA LEU A 36 -13.18 -1.31 -17.73
C LEU A 36 -14.17 -2.47 -17.86
N ALA A 37 -15.34 -2.39 -17.21
CA ALA A 37 -16.34 -3.45 -17.29
C ALA A 37 -16.85 -3.72 -18.72
N GLN A 38 -16.71 -2.76 -19.64
CA GLN A 38 -17.04 -2.91 -21.07
C GLN A 38 -15.91 -3.55 -21.88
N GLN A 39 -14.71 -3.68 -21.32
CA GLN A 39 -13.54 -4.21 -22.02
C GLN A 39 -13.45 -5.75 -21.88
N PRO A 40 -13.00 -6.46 -22.93
CA PRO A 40 -12.71 -7.89 -22.85
C PRO A 40 -11.71 -8.19 -21.73
N GLY A 41 -12.03 -9.16 -20.87
CA GLY A 41 -11.20 -9.54 -19.73
C GLY A 41 -11.54 -8.83 -18.42
N PHE A 42 -12.37 -7.79 -18.45
CA PHE A 42 -12.67 -6.95 -17.28
C PHE A 42 -14.16 -6.90 -16.93
N ALA A 43 -14.99 -7.73 -17.56
CA ALA A 43 -16.40 -7.89 -17.23
C ALA A 43 -16.61 -8.08 -15.71
N GLY A 44 -17.55 -7.32 -15.14
CA GLY A 44 -17.84 -7.32 -13.71
C GLY A 44 -16.83 -6.57 -12.83
N MET A 45 -15.95 -5.73 -13.40
CA MET A 45 -15.13 -4.81 -12.61
C MET A 45 -16.02 -3.87 -11.80
N SER A 46 -15.84 -3.85 -10.48
CA SER A 46 -16.48 -2.90 -9.57
C SER A 46 -15.49 -1.85 -9.07
N ALA A 47 -16.00 -0.73 -8.56
CA ALA A 47 -15.17 0.31 -7.95
C ALA A 47 -14.35 -0.25 -6.76
N GLU A 48 -14.95 -1.11 -5.95
CA GLU A 48 -14.30 -1.77 -4.81
C GLU A 48 -13.17 -2.69 -5.28
N ARG A 49 -13.38 -3.45 -6.36
CA ARG A 49 -12.34 -4.33 -6.91
C ARG A 49 -11.20 -3.51 -7.50
N LEU A 50 -11.51 -2.42 -8.22
CA LEU A 50 -10.47 -1.54 -8.75
C LEU A 50 -9.67 -0.86 -7.62
N ALA A 51 -10.34 -0.35 -6.60
CA ALA A 51 -9.68 0.19 -5.41
C ALA A 51 -8.81 -0.88 -4.71
N ALA A 52 -9.30 -2.12 -4.62
CA ALA A 52 -8.52 -3.22 -4.08
C ALA A 52 -7.28 -3.52 -4.95
N LEU A 53 -7.38 -3.45 -6.29
CA LEU A 53 -6.25 -3.61 -7.22
C LEU A 53 -5.21 -2.50 -7.04
N MET A 54 -5.63 -1.28 -6.73
CA MET A 54 -4.73 -0.16 -6.44
C MET A 54 -4.01 -0.31 -5.09
N VAL A 55 -4.69 -0.88 -4.08
CA VAL A 55 -4.11 -1.04 -2.72
C VAL A 55 -3.34 -2.37 -2.57
N GLY A 56 -3.81 -3.44 -3.19
CA GLY A 56 -3.38 -4.83 -3.02
C GLY A 56 -4.20 -5.63 -1.99
N ARG A 57 -5.20 -4.99 -1.37
CA ARG A 57 -6.13 -5.57 -0.39
C ARG A 57 -7.53 -5.04 -0.60
N TRP A 58 -8.53 -5.86 -0.33
CA TRP A 58 -9.90 -5.40 -0.14
C TRP A 58 -10.02 -4.51 1.09
N LYS A 59 -11.11 -3.72 1.18
CA LYS A 59 -11.40 -2.87 2.35
C LYS A 59 -11.44 -3.67 3.65
N SER A 60 -11.87 -4.92 3.60
CA SER A 60 -11.88 -5.83 4.76
C SER A 60 -10.49 -6.19 5.30
N GLY A 61 -9.44 -5.95 4.51
CA GLY A 61 -8.07 -6.40 4.78
C GLY A 61 -7.67 -7.67 4.03
N ALA A 62 -8.61 -8.39 3.38
CA ALA A 62 -8.29 -9.61 2.64
C ALA A 62 -7.30 -9.32 1.48
N PRO A 63 -6.18 -10.05 1.35
CA PRO A 63 -5.19 -9.78 0.32
C PRO A 63 -5.62 -10.29 -1.06
N LEU A 64 -5.39 -9.50 -2.10
CA LEU A 64 -5.70 -9.92 -3.47
C LEU A 64 -4.90 -11.14 -3.92
N ALA A 65 -3.69 -11.33 -3.38
CA ALA A 65 -2.87 -12.52 -3.63
C ALA A 65 -3.59 -13.83 -3.26
N ARG A 66 -4.62 -13.78 -2.40
CA ARG A 66 -5.42 -14.96 -1.99
C ARG A 66 -6.83 -14.94 -2.55
N THR A 67 -7.42 -13.76 -2.71
CA THR A 67 -8.78 -13.63 -3.23
C THR A 67 -8.90 -12.49 -4.25
N PRO A 68 -8.35 -12.66 -5.47
CA PRO A 68 -8.23 -11.57 -6.45
C PRO A 68 -9.56 -11.13 -7.08
N ARG A 69 -10.62 -11.94 -6.93
CA ARG A 69 -11.90 -11.75 -7.62
C ARG A 69 -13.04 -11.29 -6.72
N ARG A 70 -12.99 -11.58 -5.43
CA ARG A 70 -14.04 -11.23 -4.47
C ARG A 70 -13.46 -10.96 -3.09
N ASP A 71 -14.15 -10.15 -2.30
CA ASP A 71 -13.78 -9.97 -0.90
C ASP A 71 -14.13 -11.22 -0.07
N ILE A 72 -13.34 -11.49 0.96
CA ILE A 72 -13.61 -12.50 1.99
C ILE A 72 -13.32 -11.83 3.34
N PRO A 73 -14.31 -11.16 3.96
CA PRO A 73 -14.06 -10.37 5.17
C PRO A 73 -13.49 -11.17 6.35
N THR A 74 -13.89 -12.45 6.48
CA THR A 74 -13.34 -13.36 7.50
C THR A 74 -11.86 -13.64 7.29
N LEU A 75 -11.38 -13.71 6.04
CA LEU A 75 -9.95 -13.80 5.74
C LEU A 75 -9.24 -12.49 6.11
N GLY A 76 -9.86 -11.34 5.85
CA GLY A 76 -9.30 -10.04 6.23
C GLY A 76 -9.11 -9.87 7.74
N ALA A 77 -10.10 -10.34 8.51
CA ALA A 77 -10.10 -10.27 9.98
C ALA A 77 -9.14 -11.28 10.65
N ASP A 78 -8.69 -12.31 9.93
CA ASP A 78 -7.86 -13.36 10.50
C ASP A 78 -6.37 -12.99 10.50
N ALA A 79 -5.82 -12.67 11.67
CA ALA A 79 -4.44 -12.20 11.81
C ALA A 79 -3.36 -13.22 11.41
N MET A 80 -3.67 -14.51 11.41
CA MET A 80 -2.72 -15.56 10.99
C MET A 80 -2.72 -15.78 9.47
N GLU A 81 -3.82 -15.45 8.82
CA GLU A 81 -4.07 -15.77 7.41
C GLU A 81 -3.97 -14.54 6.51
N ASN A 82 -4.38 -13.37 6.98
CA ASN A 82 -4.46 -12.15 6.17
C ASN A 82 -3.10 -11.64 5.66
N ASN A 83 -1.98 -12.15 6.19
CA ASN A 83 -0.64 -11.79 5.75
C ASN A 83 0.19 -12.95 5.19
N ARG A 84 -0.39 -14.16 5.11
CA ARG A 84 0.28 -15.38 4.67
C ARG A 84 0.29 -15.52 3.14
N PHE A 85 1.23 -14.82 2.50
CA PHE A 85 1.49 -14.89 1.06
C PHE A 85 2.87 -14.35 0.72
N GLY A 86 3.48 -14.84 -0.37
CA GLY A 86 4.78 -14.41 -0.88
C GLY A 86 4.66 -13.43 -2.06
N TYR A 87 4.08 -13.89 -3.17
CA TYR A 87 4.10 -13.33 -4.54
C TYR A 87 5.02 -14.14 -5.47
N ALA A 88 6.19 -14.59 -5.01
CA ALA A 88 7.03 -15.52 -5.77
C ALA A 88 6.58 -16.97 -5.53
N ALA A 89 6.56 -17.43 -4.29
CA ALA A 89 6.16 -18.79 -3.95
C ALA A 89 4.69 -18.89 -3.54
N SER A 90 4.06 -20.03 -3.86
CA SER A 90 2.74 -20.38 -3.32
C SER A 90 2.78 -20.53 -1.80
N SER A 91 1.70 -20.11 -1.12
CA SER A 91 1.54 -20.23 0.33
C SER A 91 0.21 -20.89 0.67
N SER A 92 0.28 -22.12 1.21
CA SER A 92 -0.90 -22.84 1.69
C SER A 92 -1.47 -22.18 2.95
N PRO A 93 -2.81 -22.22 3.17
CA PRO A 93 -3.42 -21.79 4.42
C PRO A 93 -2.88 -22.59 5.61
N PHE A 94 -3.06 -22.08 6.83
CA PHE A 94 -2.81 -22.89 8.01
C PHE A 94 -3.76 -24.10 8.01
N SER A 95 -3.21 -25.29 8.24
CA SER A 95 -4.00 -26.53 8.24
C SER A 95 -5.05 -26.46 9.34
N ALA A 96 -6.29 -26.86 9.03
CA ALA A 96 -7.39 -27.03 10.00
C ALA A 96 -7.13 -28.11 11.07
N ARG A 97 -5.87 -28.54 11.28
CA ARG A 97 -5.46 -29.48 12.31
C ARG A 97 -5.35 -28.86 13.71
N SER A 98 -5.54 -27.55 13.85
CA SER A 98 -5.78 -26.97 15.17
C SER A 98 -7.21 -27.30 15.60
N PRO A 99 -7.44 -27.97 16.74
CA PRO A 99 -8.78 -28.29 17.25
C PRO A 99 -9.70 -27.06 17.36
N GLU A 100 -9.11 -25.86 17.46
CA GLU A 100 -9.81 -24.59 17.61
C GLU A 100 -10.31 -23.97 16.29
N ARG A 101 -9.93 -24.53 15.12
CA ARG A 101 -10.36 -24.03 13.81
C ARG A 101 -11.27 -25.02 13.11
N SER A 102 -12.57 -24.93 13.40
CA SER A 102 -13.62 -25.58 12.61
C SER A 102 -14.05 -24.67 11.46
N GLY A 103 -13.64 -24.99 10.22
CA GLY A 103 -14.04 -24.23 9.04
C GLY A 103 -13.39 -24.73 7.76
N ALA A 104 -14.00 -24.42 6.61
CA ALA A 104 -13.35 -24.65 5.32
C ALA A 104 -12.06 -23.81 5.24
N PRO A 105 -10.96 -24.36 4.70
CA PRO A 105 -9.70 -23.63 4.61
C PRO A 105 -9.86 -22.39 3.72
N PHE A 106 -9.20 -21.30 4.11
CA PHE A 106 -9.09 -20.12 3.26
C PHE A 106 -8.34 -20.45 1.95
N PRO A 107 -8.57 -19.69 0.86
CA PRO A 107 -7.89 -19.92 -0.40
C PRO A 107 -6.35 -19.89 -0.27
N GLU A 108 -5.66 -20.75 -1.01
CA GLU A 108 -4.21 -20.68 -1.18
C GLU A 108 -3.80 -19.35 -1.83
N ALA A 109 -2.63 -18.82 -1.46
CA ALA A 109 -1.98 -17.77 -2.23
C ALA A 109 -1.13 -18.45 -3.32
N ALA A 110 -1.52 -18.35 -4.58
CA ALA A 110 -0.69 -18.85 -5.68
C ALA A 110 0.51 -17.92 -5.93
N ALA A 111 1.58 -18.45 -6.54
CA ALA A 111 2.63 -17.64 -7.15
C ALA A 111 2.04 -16.60 -8.12
N ASP A 112 2.49 -15.36 -8.02
CA ASP A 112 1.96 -14.20 -8.72
C ASP A 112 3.06 -13.27 -9.24
N GLU A 113 4.18 -13.83 -9.70
CA GLU A 113 5.33 -13.07 -10.24
C GLU A 113 4.96 -12.12 -11.39
N ARG A 114 3.89 -12.42 -12.12
CA ARG A 114 3.38 -11.61 -13.23
C ARG A 114 2.37 -10.53 -12.83
N GLY A 115 2.00 -10.46 -11.55
CA GLY A 115 1.03 -9.47 -11.05
C GLY A 115 -0.38 -9.63 -11.61
N VAL A 116 -0.80 -10.88 -11.84
CA VAL A 116 -2.15 -11.21 -12.33
C VAL A 116 -3.17 -11.08 -11.20
N ALA A 117 -2.84 -11.54 -10.00
CA ALA A 117 -3.72 -11.47 -8.84
C ALA A 117 -3.61 -10.11 -8.13
N CYS A 118 -2.39 -9.65 -7.88
CA CYS A 118 -2.09 -8.36 -7.26
C CYS A 118 -1.16 -7.56 -8.19
N PRO A 119 -1.61 -6.44 -8.79
CA PRO A 119 -0.78 -5.65 -9.71
C PRO A 119 0.57 -5.27 -9.10
N HIS A 120 1.63 -5.20 -9.92
CA HIS A 120 2.95 -4.72 -9.48
C HIS A 120 2.90 -3.31 -8.91
N ALA A 121 2.03 -2.47 -9.48
CA ALA A 121 1.78 -1.12 -9.00
C ALA A 121 1.01 -1.05 -7.68
N ALA A 122 0.38 -2.14 -7.20
CA ALA A 122 -0.44 -2.09 -6.00
C ALA A 122 0.36 -1.59 -4.78
N HIS A 123 -0.22 -0.68 -4.01
CA HIS A 123 0.46 0.03 -2.93
C HIS A 123 1.26 -0.92 -2.00
N ILE A 124 0.65 -1.98 -1.48
CA ILE A 124 1.37 -2.88 -0.57
C ILE A 124 2.49 -3.67 -1.26
N ARG A 125 2.39 -3.93 -2.57
CA ARG A 125 3.40 -4.67 -3.35
C ARG A 125 4.57 -3.78 -3.71
N LYS A 126 4.30 -2.51 -4.05
CA LYS A 126 5.33 -1.47 -4.21
C LYS A 126 6.11 -1.24 -2.92
N MET A 127 5.42 -1.24 -1.78
CA MET A 127 6.05 -0.95 -0.48
C MET A 127 6.69 -2.18 0.18
N ASN A 128 6.32 -3.38 -0.25
CA ASN A 128 6.93 -4.64 0.19
C ASN A 128 6.71 -5.71 -0.90
N PRO A 129 7.69 -5.96 -1.78
CA PRO A 129 7.63 -7.00 -2.80
C PRO A 129 7.86 -8.41 -2.23
N ARG A 130 8.07 -8.54 -0.91
CA ARG A 130 8.14 -9.79 -0.16
C ARG A 130 9.26 -10.72 -0.64
N ASP A 131 8.89 -11.91 -1.10
CA ASP A 131 9.80 -12.97 -1.53
C ASP A 131 10.20 -12.86 -3.01
N LEU A 132 9.81 -11.78 -3.69
CA LEU A 132 10.29 -11.48 -5.02
C LEU A 132 11.70 -10.92 -4.98
N ASP A 133 12.50 -11.32 -5.96
CA ASP A 133 13.71 -10.60 -6.31
C ASP A 133 13.35 -9.24 -6.94
N THR A 134 14.21 -8.27 -6.69
CA THR A 134 14.09 -6.90 -7.18
C THR A 134 15.40 -6.47 -7.83
N VAL A 135 15.41 -5.35 -8.53
CA VAL A 135 16.67 -4.79 -9.07
C VAL A 135 17.65 -4.38 -7.96
N ASP A 136 17.16 -4.20 -6.73
CA ASP A 136 17.92 -3.73 -5.58
C ASP A 136 18.37 -4.89 -4.66
N GLY A 137 18.15 -6.15 -5.07
CA GLY A 137 18.52 -7.35 -4.32
C GLY A 137 17.43 -8.43 -4.27
N GLY A 138 17.75 -9.55 -3.63
CA GLY A 138 16.83 -10.68 -3.49
C GLY A 138 15.84 -10.53 -2.35
N ALA A 139 15.03 -11.57 -2.10
CA ALA A 139 14.02 -11.60 -1.04
C ALA A 139 14.52 -11.15 0.35
N ALA A 140 15.77 -11.45 0.72
CA ALA A 140 16.34 -11.03 2.00
C ALA A 140 16.61 -9.51 2.06
N ASP A 141 16.98 -8.90 0.94
CA ASP A 141 17.26 -7.47 0.83
C ASP A 141 15.97 -6.64 0.98
N THR A 142 14.83 -7.17 0.56
CA THR A 142 13.52 -6.50 0.73
C THR A 142 13.19 -6.31 2.22
N LEU A 143 13.62 -7.22 3.10
CA LEU A 143 13.41 -7.14 4.55
C LEU A 143 14.16 -5.95 5.17
N THR A 144 15.27 -5.52 4.58
CA THR A 144 16.04 -4.35 5.06
C THR A 144 15.28 -3.03 4.87
N ARG A 145 14.22 -3.03 4.05
CA ARG A 145 13.42 -1.84 3.70
C ARG A 145 12.19 -1.66 4.59
N LEU A 146 11.94 -2.59 5.52
CA LEU A 146 10.72 -2.59 6.34
C LEU A 146 10.61 -1.35 7.23
N LEU A 147 9.38 -0.88 7.42
CA LEU A 147 9.05 0.24 8.30
C LEU A 147 8.04 -0.20 9.36
N LEU A 148 8.22 0.25 10.61
CA LEU A 148 7.15 0.17 11.60
C LEU A 148 6.23 1.37 11.43
N ARG A 149 5.01 1.14 10.93
CA ARG A 149 4.01 2.20 10.71
C ARG A 149 3.10 2.34 11.93
N ARG A 150 2.96 3.57 12.45
CA ARG A 150 2.10 3.93 13.59
C ARG A 150 1.17 5.10 13.26
N GLY A 151 0.80 5.21 11.98
CA GLY A 151 -0.08 6.29 11.52
C GLY A 151 -1.52 6.14 12.05
N ILE A 152 -2.21 7.28 12.15
CA ILE A 152 -3.59 7.37 12.62
C ILE A 152 -4.41 8.30 11.70
N PRO A 153 -5.64 7.94 11.31
CA PRO A 153 -6.50 8.85 10.56
C PRO A 153 -6.81 10.12 11.36
N TYR A 154 -7.01 11.23 10.67
CA TYR A 154 -7.55 12.46 11.26
C TYR A 154 -8.72 12.99 10.43
N GLY A 155 -9.55 13.80 11.08
CA GLY A 155 -10.75 14.36 10.46
C GLY A 155 -11.94 13.39 10.46
N PRO A 156 -13.14 13.89 10.18
CA PRO A 156 -14.35 13.08 10.18
C PRO A 156 -14.39 12.13 8.96
N ALA A 157 -14.88 10.93 9.20
CA ALA A 157 -15.26 10.00 8.15
C ALA A 157 -16.41 10.58 7.31
N LEU A 158 -16.49 10.15 6.05
CA LEU A 158 -17.62 10.47 5.18
C LEU A 158 -18.68 9.38 5.30
N ALA A 159 -19.94 9.78 5.50
CA ALA A 159 -21.04 8.82 5.50
C ALA A 159 -21.23 8.19 4.11
N ASN A 160 -21.15 9.01 3.05
CA ASN A 160 -21.15 8.55 1.67
C ASN A 160 -20.07 9.31 0.87
N PRO A 161 -18.97 8.65 0.46
CA PRO A 161 -17.90 9.33 -0.27
C PRO A 161 -18.30 9.79 -1.68
N LEU A 162 -19.39 9.26 -2.26
CA LEU A 162 -19.90 9.69 -3.56
C LEU A 162 -20.86 10.88 -3.49
N ALA A 163 -21.47 11.12 -2.34
CA ALA A 163 -22.41 12.23 -2.13
C ALA A 163 -22.13 12.95 -0.80
N PRO A 164 -20.91 13.48 -0.59
CA PRO A 164 -20.59 14.20 0.63
C PRO A 164 -21.36 15.54 0.67
N THR A 165 -21.82 15.91 1.86
CA THR A 165 -22.42 17.22 2.11
C THR A 165 -21.38 18.33 1.96
N ARG A 166 -21.83 19.58 1.75
CA ARG A 166 -20.93 20.74 1.72
C ARG A 166 -20.13 20.91 3.01
N ALA A 167 -20.70 20.55 4.16
CA ALA A 167 -20.01 20.60 5.44
C ALA A 167 -18.90 19.56 5.51
N GLU A 168 -19.17 18.32 5.11
CA GLU A 168 -18.16 17.26 5.03
C GLU A 168 -17.02 17.64 4.07
N LEU A 169 -17.32 18.21 2.89
CA LEU A 169 -16.28 18.62 1.94
C LEU A 169 -15.31 19.68 2.49
N ARG A 170 -15.74 20.52 3.43
CA ARG A 170 -14.87 21.53 4.06
C ARG A 170 -14.01 20.99 5.20
N ALA A 171 -14.37 19.86 5.79
CA ALA A 171 -13.62 19.29 6.90
C ALA A 171 -12.34 18.59 6.38
N PRO A 172 -11.14 18.98 6.85
CA PRO A 172 -9.90 18.31 6.46
C PRO A 172 -9.89 16.88 6.99
N ARG A 173 -9.38 15.95 6.18
CA ARG A 173 -9.27 14.55 6.53
C ARG A 173 -8.05 13.91 5.90
N GLY A 174 -7.57 12.84 6.52
CA GLY A 174 -6.57 11.98 5.92
C GLY A 174 -5.83 11.15 6.95
N LEU A 175 -4.53 11.00 6.76
CA LEU A 175 -3.66 10.19 7.59
C LEU A 175 -2.55 11.05 8.21
N MET A 176 -2.45 11.03 9.54
CA MET A 176 -1.20 11.40 10.20
C MET A 176 -0.29 10.18 10.12
N TYR A 177 0.58 10.14 9.12
CA TYR A 177 1.49 9.05 8.88
C TYR A 177 2.69 9.16 9.81
N LEU A 178 2.99 8.08 10.53
CA LEU A 178 4.18 7.92 11.35
C LEU A 178 4.88 6.62 10.94
N SER A 179 6.18 6.67 10.69
CA SER A 179 7.02 5.47 10.55
C SER A 179 8.31 5.57 11.35
N TYR A 180 8.72 4.42 11.89
CA TYR A 180 9.98 4.24 12.59
C TYR A 180 10.92 3.36 11.77
N GLN A 181 12.19 3.77 11.72
CA GLN A 181 13.24 3.10 10.96
C GLN A 181 14.63 3.40 11.54
N ALA A 182 15.61 2.56 11.20
CA ALA A 182 17.01 2.76 11.58
C ALA A 182 17.75 3.70 10.62
N SER A 183 17.29 3.80 9.37
CA SER A 183 17.83 4.70 8.35
C SER A 183 16.69 5.28 7.52
N ILE A 184 16.54 6.62 7.53
CA ILE A 184 15.55 7.30 6.68
C ILE A 184 15.88 7.10 5.20
N GLY A 185 17.16 7.20 4.84
CA GLY A 185 17.63 7.07 3.46
C GLY A 185 17.39 5.68 2.90
N ASP A 186 17.76 4.64 3.65
CA ASP A 186 17.70 3.25 3.17
C ASP A 186 16.30 2.62 3.26
N GLN A 187 15.38 3.26 4.01
CA GLN A 187 14.03 2.72 4.25
C GLN A 187 12.97 3.69 3.71
N PHE A 188 12.59 4.74 4.45
CA PHE A 188 11.48 5.61 4.03
C PHE A 188 11.73 6.29 2.68
N GLU A 189 12.88 6.95 2.49
CA GLU A 189 13.17 7.64 1.23
C GLU A 189 13.40 6.69 0.09
N PHE A 190 14.02 5.54 0.36
CA PHE A 190 14.19 4.48 -0.62
C PHE A 190 12.84 3.99 -1.14
N LEU A 191 11.92 3.62 -0.24
CA LEU A 191 10.57 3.17 -0.63
C LEU A 191 9.84 4.23 -1.45
N MET A 192 9.91 5.50 -1.05
CA MET A 192 9.24 6.57 -1.78
C MET A 192 9.87 6.84 -3.15
N ARG A 193 11.19 7.07 -3.19
CA ARG A 193 11.89 7.58 -4.39
C ARG A 193 12.24 6.47 -5.36
N ARG A 194 12.60 5.29 -4.86
CA ARG A 194 13.08 4.18 -5.68
C ARG A 194 11.96 3.25 -6.10
N TRP A 195 10.92 3.08 -5.27
CA TRP A 195 9.83 2.17 -5.57
C TRP A 195 8.54 2.93 -5.89
N ALA A 196 7.90 3.61 -4.93
CA ALA A 196 6.57 4.20 -5.11
C ALA A 196 6.48 5.19 -6.29
N ASN A 197 7.48 6.06 -6.46
CA ASN A 197 7.49 7.11 -7.49
C ASN A 197 8.05 6.65 -8.85
N ARG A 198 8.45 5.39 -8.99
CA ARG A 198 9.03 4.83 -10.21
C ARG A 198 8.03 3.92 -10.90
N ASP A 199 7.93 3.98 -12.21
CA ASP A 199 7.02 3.11 -12.98
C ASP A 199 7.63 1.74 -13.30
N ASP A 200 8.95 1.66 -13.22
CA ASP A 200 9.79 0.51 -13.55
C ASP A 200 10.26 -0.32 -12.34
N GLN A 201 10.01 0.15 -11.11
CA GLN A 201 10.57 -0.43 -9.88
C GLN A 201 9.52 -0.69 -8.80
N PRO A 202 9.70 -1.66 -7.88
CA PRO A 202 10.73 -2.72 -7.88
C PRO A 202 10.53 -3.73 -9.01
N GLN A 203 9.33 -3.77 -9.59
CA GLN A 203 9.02 -4.42 -10.85
C GLN A 203 8.28 -3.43 -11.75
N GLY A 204 8.36 -3.63 -13.07
CA GLY A 204 7.62 -2.85 -14.04
C GLY A 204 6.11 -3.07 -13.94
N GLY A 205 5.33 -2.00 -14.02
CA GLY A 205 3.87 -2.06 -13.96
C GLY A 205 3.19 -0.75 -13.57
N GLY A 206 3.98 0.31 -13.35
CA GLY A 206 3.48 1.62 -13.00
C GLY A 206 3.92 2.10 -11.63
N VAL A 207 3.62 3.36 -11.37
CA VAL A 207 3.87 3.99 -10.06
C VAL A 207 2.87 3.47 -9.03
N ASP A 208 3.15 3.72 -7.75
CA ASP A 208 2.15 3.50 -6.70
C ASP A 208 0.92 4.41 -6.93
N PRO A 209 -0.30 3.86 -7.04
CA PRO A 209 -1.49 4.64 -7.37
C PRO A 209 -2.02 5.48 -6.21
N ILE A 210 -1.62 5.17 -4.97
CA ILE A 210 -2.11 5.85 -3.77
C ILE A 210 -1.19 7.02 -3.41
N ILE A 211 0.11 6.76 -3.30
CA ILE A 211 1.09 7.73 -2.80
C ILE A 211 2.20 8.08 -3.80
N GLY A 212 2.29 7.37 -4.93
CA GLY A 212 3.30 7.62 -5.94
C GLY A 212 3.11 9.00 -6.56
N GLN A 213 4.20 9.72 -6.73
CA GLN A 213 4.24 11.06 -7.32
C GLN A 213 5.04 11.03 -8.61
N GLY A 214 4.57 11.73 -9.64
CA GLY A 214 5.23 11.81 -10.93
C GLY A 214 4.46 12.67 -11.92
N ASP A 215 5.20 13.39 -12.76
CA ASP A 215 4.66 14.25 -13.81
C ASP A 215 5.12 13.71 -15.18
N ASP A 216 4.40 14.05 -16.25
CA ASP A 216 4.81 13.76 -17.63
C ASP A 216 5.96 14.69 -18.08
N ALA A 217 6.45 14.46 -19.31
CA ALA A 217 7.51 15.27 -19.90
C ALA A 217 7.15 16.77 -20.05
N ALA A 218 5.85 17.11 -20.01
CA ALA A 218 5.36 18.49 -20.03
C ALA A 218 5.11 19.05 -18.61
N GLY A 219 5.52 18.33 -17.56
CA GLY A 219 5.36 18.72 -16.16
C GLY A 219 3.93 18.60 -15.63
N LYS A 220 3.03 17.91 -16.34
CA LYS A 220 1.65 17.70 -15.88
C LYS A 220 1.55 16.41 -15.08
N ARG A 221 0.77 16.42 -14.00
CA ARG A 221 0.51 15.23 -13.19
C ARG A 221 -0.05 14.09 -14.04
N MET A 222 0.75 13.04 -14.22
CA MET A 222 0.41 11.88 -15.02
C MET A 222 1.17 10.67 -14.52
N ARG A 223 0.41 9.64 -14.16
CA ARG A 223 0.91 8.39 -13.60
C ARG A 223 0.15 7.25 -14.27
N ARG A 224 0.80 6.12 -14.48
CA ARG A 224 0.16 4.94 -15.08
C ARG A 224 0.28 3.74 -14.19
N ILE A 225 -0.72 2.88 -14.23
CA ILE A 225 -0.69 1.54 -13.66
C ILE A 225 -1.21 0.53 -14.67
N VAL A 226 -0.66 -0.67 -14.64
CA VAL A 226 -1.13 -1.81 -15.44
C VAL A 226 -1.87 -2.77 -14.52
N ILE A 227 -3.07 -3.16 -14.92
CA ILE A 227 -3.87 -4.21 -14.26
C ILE A 227 -4.14 -5.34 -15.24
N THR A 228 -4.29 -6.55 -14.71
CA THR A 228 -4.55 -7.75 -15.52
C THR A 228 -5.96 -8.28 -15.26
N GLY A 229 -6.71 -8.47 -16.34
CA GLY A 229 -8.03 -9.08 -16.40
C GLY A 229 -7.97 -10.58 -16.70
N THR A 230 -9.14 -11.17 -16.93
CA THR A 230 -9.25 -12.59 -17.31
C THR A 230 -8.63 -12.85 -18.69
N GLY A 231 -8.12 -14.06 -18.89
CA GLY A 231 -7.41 -14.42 -20.13
C GLY A 231 -6.09 -13.67 -20.34
N GLY A 232 -5.52 -13.06 -19.29
CA GLY A 232 -4.25 -12.33 -19.37
C GLY A 232 -4.33 -10.98 -20.08
N ARG A 233 -5.54 -10.44 -20.28
CA ARG A 233 -5.73 -9.12 -20.90
C ARG A 233 -5.25 -8.02 -19.96
N ALA A 234 -4.34 -7.17 -20.41
CA ALA A 234 -3.86 -6.03 -19.64
C ALA A 234 -4.65 -4.77 -19.99
N ALA A 235 -4.89 -3.92 -19.00
CA ALA A 235 -5.40 -2.56 -19.18
C ALA A 235 -4.45 -1.58 -18.48
N THR A 236 -4.23 -0.42 -19.09
CA THR A 236 -3.45 0.68 -18.51
C THR A 236 -4.40 1.78 -18.05
N LEU A 237 -4.30 2.16 -16.78
CA LEU A 237 -5.07 3.27 -16.22
C LEU A 237 -4.19 4.49 -16.09
N GLU A 238 -4.74 5.65 -16.44
CA GLU A 238 -4.08 6.94 -16.31
C GLU A 238 -4.58 7.69 -15.07
N LEU A 239 -3.68 7.94 -14.12
CA LEU A 239 -3.97 8.59 -12.84
C LEU A 239 -3.55 10.06 -12.92
N ARG A 240 -4.45 10.89 -13.46
CA ARG A 240 -4.21 12.32 -13.75
C ARG A 240 -4.34 13.25 -12.53
N ARG A 241 -4.67 12.71 -11.36
CA ARG A 241 -4.86 13.46 -10.11
C ARG A 241 -4.30 12.67 -8.94
N ASP A 242 -3.67 13.35 -8.00
CA ASP A 242 -3.33 12.78 -6.71
C ASP A 242 -4.57 12.79 -5.81
N TRP A 243 -4.72 11.75 -4.98
CA TRP A 243 -5.72 11.71 -3.92
C TRP A 243 -5.11 11.84 -2.53
N VAL A 244 -3.78 11.86 -2.45
CA VAL A 244 -3.02 12.00 -1.22
C VAL A 244 -2.07 13.18 -1.38
N HIS A 245 -2.25 14.21 -0.56
CA HIS A 245 -1.47 15.44 -0.61
C HIS A 245 -0.67 15.61 0.68
N ALA A 246 0.64 15.82 0.56
CA ALA A 246 1.47 16.12 1.72
C ALA A 246 1.21 17.57 2.17
N ALA A 247 0.59 17.73 3.33
CA ALA A 247 0.23 19.01 3.92
C ALA A 247 1.22 19.46 5.04
N GLY A 248 2.26 18.67 5.28
CA GLY A 248 3.28 18.95 6.27
C GLY A 248 4.00 17.68 6.72
N GLY A 249 5.07 17.84 7.48
CA GLY A 249 5.82 16.72 8.03
C GLY A 249 7.25 17.09 8.40
N GLY A 250 7.99 16.10 8.87
CA GLY A 250 9.37 16.25 9.26
C GLY A 250 10.04 14.91 9.54
N TYR A 251 11.36 14.97 9.64
CA TYR A 251 12.19 13.88 10.12
C TYR A 251 12.65 14.21 11.53
N PHE A 252 12.47 13.25 12.42
CA PHE A 252 12.75 13.38 13.84
C PHE A 252 13.57 12.18 14.29
N PHE A 253 14.10 12.28 15.50
CA PHE A 253 14.70 11.15 16.20
C PHE A 253 13.91 10.91 17.48
N ALA A 254 13.46 9.68 17.67
CA ALA A 254 12.86 9.20 18.91
C ALA A 254 13.96 8.55 19.75
N PRO A 255 14.56 9.26 20.71
CA PRO A 255 15.63 8.73 21.56
C PRO A 255 15.11 7.63 22.50
N SER A 256 16.04 6.82 23.02
CA SER A 256 15.73 5.90 24.11
C SER A 256 15.41 6.65 25.41
N LEU A 257 14.72 5.99 26.33
CA LEU A 257 14.43 6.58 27.65
C LEU A 257 15.72 6.93 28.41
N THR A 258 16.76 6.11 28.27
CA THR A 258 18.09 6.38 28.84
C THR A 258 18.69 7.66 28.27
N ALA A 259 18.63 7.85 26.95
CA ALA A 259 19.14 9.07 26.32
C ALA A 259 18.33 10.32 26.70
N LEU A 260 17.01 10.19 26.85
CA LEU A 260 16.18 11.27 27.38
C LEU A 260 16.64 11.67 28.78
N ARG A 261 16.74 10.70 29.70
CA ARG A 261 17.10 10.95 31.10
C ARG A 261 18.52 11.47 31.27
N ASP A 262 19.50 10.85 30.63
CA ASP A 262 20.92 11.03 30.97
C ASP A 262 21.64 12.04 30.08
N VAL A 263 21.03 12.46 28.96
CA VAL A 263 21.69 13.33 27.96
C VAL A 263 20.83 14.54 27.59
N LEU A 264 19.52 14.35 27.37
CA LEU A 264 18.67 15.40 26.81
C LEU A 264 17.87 16.18 27.86
N ALA A 265 17.57 15.60 29.02
CA ALA A 265 16.74 16.22 30.05
C ALA A 265 17.48 17.25 30.91
N GLY A 266 18.81 17.14 31.05
CA GLY A 266 19.62 18.02 31.90
C GLY A 266 19.49 17.70 33.39
#